data_AF-A0A7C4I5L8-F1
#
_entry.id   AF-A0A7C4I5L8-F1
#
_cell.length_a   1.000
_cell.length_b   1.000
_cell.length_c   1.000
_cell.angle_alpha   90.00
_cell.angle_beta   90.00
_cell.angle_gamma   90.00
#
_symmetry.space_group_name_H-M   'P 1'
#
loop_
_entity.id
_entity.type
_entity.pdbx_description
1 polymer ?
#
loop_
_entity_poly.entity_id
_entity_poly.type
_entity_poly.pdbx_seq_one_letter_code
_entity_poly.pdbx_strand_id
1 'polypeptide(L)'
;MEGIFREYADLVCLEIDLRFQKILDFEDFKTLYIGGGTPSFIGVENLLKILNRIFLYVPFENFEEITIEANPEDVSLDFVRRIREIGVS
;
A
#
# COMPACT_ATOMS: atom_id res chain seq x y z
N MET A 1 1.14 -20.32 -2.31
CA MET A 1 1.72 -18.98 -2.13
C MET A 1 0.67 -17.89 -2.25
N GLU A 2 -0.12 -17.85 -3.33
CA GLU A 2 -1.18 -16.82 -3.50
C GLU A 2 -2.16 -16.69 -2.32
N GLY A 3 -2.60 -17.81 -1.73
CA GLY A 3 -3.47 -17.79 -0.56
C GLY A 3 -2.84 -17.11 0.67
N ILE A 4 -1.54 -17.29 0.88
CA ILE A 4 -0.80 -16.70 1.99
C ILE A 4 -0.68 -15.18 1.81
N PHE A 5 -0.44 -14.70 0.59
CA PHE A 5 -0.34 -13.26 0.32
C PHE A 5 -1.68 -12.55 0.45
N ARG A 6 -2.77 -13.21 0.04
CA ARG A 6 -4.12 -12.68 0.25
C ARG A 6 -4.43 -12.57 1.74
N GLU A 7 -4.18 -13.65 2.50
CA GLU A 7 -4.38 -13.66 3.96
C GLU A 7 -3.51 -12.61 4.65
N TYR A 8 -2.25 -12.47 4.25
CA TYR A 8 -1.37 -11.42 4.75
C TYR A 8 -1.93 -10.01 4.49
N ALA A 9 -2.36 -9.73 3.25
CA ALA A 9 -2.97 -8.44 2.92
C ALA A 9 -4.26 -8.17 3.69
N ASP A 10 -5.06 -9.20 3.97
CA ASP A 10 -6.25 -9.12 4.83
C ASP A 10 -5.88 -8.71 6.26
N LEU A 11 -4.85 -9.34 6.83
CA LEU A 11 -4.38 -9.03 8.18
C LEU A 11 -3.76 -7.63 8.26
N VAL A 12 -3.03 -7.19 7.23
CA VAL A 12 -2.52 -5.81 7.15
C VAL A 12 -3.68 -4.81 7.09
N CYS A 13 -4.73 -5.09 6.31
CA CYS A 13 -5.91 -4.23 6.26
C CYS A 13 -6.61 -4.14 7.63
N LEU A 14 -6.70 -5.24 8.37
CA LEU A 14 -7.24 -5.26 9.72
C LEU A 14 -6.38 -4.41 10.68
N GLU A 15 -5.06 -4.54 10.61
CA GLU A 15 -4.15 -3.73 11.42
C GLU A 15 -4.30 -2.23 11.09
N ILE A 16 -4.44 -1.86 9.81
CA ILE A 16 -4.74 -0.48 9.39
C ILE A 16 -6.01 -0.01 10.10
N ASP A 17 -7.12 -0.73 9.99
CA ASP A 17 -8.39 -0.37 10.64
C ASP A 17 -8.22 -0.15 12.16
N LEU A 18 -7.50 -1.05 12.84
CA LEU A 18 -7.27 -0.96 14.29
C LEU A 18 -6.35 0.21 14.69
N ARG A 19 -5.38 0.57 13.86
CA ARG A 19 -4.47 1.69 14.10
C ARG A 19 -5.17 3.04 13.89
N PHE A 20 -5.93 3.16 12.81
CA PHE A 20 -6.66 4.38 12.48
C PHE A 20 -7.76 4.70 13.50
N GLN A 21 -8.32 3.69 14.20
CA GLN A 21 -9.22 3.93 15.34
C GLN A 21 -8.55 4.63 16.53
N LYS A 22 -7.22 4.56 16.65
CA LYS A 22 -6.46 5.14 17.78
C LYS A 22 -5.80 6.48 17.45
N ILE A 23 -5.73 6.83 16.18
CA ILE A 23 -5.16 8.07 15.70
C ILE A 23 -6.30 9.09 15.60
N LEU A 24 -6.13 10.24 16.21
CA LEU A 24 -7.16 11.28 16.29
C LEU A 24 -6.99 12.36 15.22
N ASP A 25 -5.78 12.51 14.68
CA ASP A 25 -5.43 13.53 13.68
C ASP A 25 -4.71 12.87 12.50
N PHE A 26 -5.21 13.20 11.30
CA PHE A 26 -4.76 12.64 10.03
C PHE A 26 -4.17 13.72 9.10
N GLU A 27 -4.23 15.00 9.47
CA GLU A 27 -3.84 16.10 8.58
C GLU A 27 -2.34 16.11 8.26
N ASP A 28 -1.53 15.53 9.15
CA ASP A 28 -0.07 15.46 9.05
C ASP A 28 0.46 14.26 8.24
N PHE A 29 -0.40 13.37 7.75
CA PHE A 29 0.04 12.27 6.88
C PHE A 29 0.36 12.79 5.48
N LYS A 30 1.60 13.21 5.27
CA LYS A 30 2.09 13.70 3.97
C LYS A 30 2.83 12.65 3.15
N THR A 31 3.36 11.62 3.77
CA THR A 31 4.16 10.61 3.06
C THR A 31 3.71 9.20 3.41
N LEU A 32 3.76 8.31 2.42
CA LEU A 32 3.49 6.89 2.59
C LEU A 32 4.63 6.09 1.97
N TYR A 33 5.31 5.30 2.80
CA TYR A 33 6.35 4.38 2.35
C TYR A 33 5.94 2.93 2.63
N ILE A 34 5.96 2.10 1.60
CA ILE A 34 5.76 0.65 1.69
C ILE A 34 7.11 -0.04 1.45
N GLY A 35 7.75 -0.48 2.52
CA GLY A 35 9.02 -1.22 2.50
C GLY A 35 8.95 -2.56 3.23
N GLY A 36 10.08 -3.27 3.30
CA GLY A 36 10.21 -4.47 4.13
C GLY A 36 11.23 -5.46 3.58
N GLY A 37 10.75 -6.62 3.13
CA GLY A 37 11.53 -7.51 2.26
C GLY A 37 11.39 -7.03 0.82
N THR A 38 10.40 -7.55 0.11
CA THR A 38 10.08 -7.10 -1.25
C THR A 38 8.56 -6.96 -1.40
N PRO A 39 7.98 -5.77 -1.15
CA PRO A 39 6.56 -5.51 -1.33
C PRO A 39 6.01 -5.86 -2.71
N SER A 40 6.80 -5.71 -3.78
CA SER A 40 6.39 -6.15 -5.13
C SER A 40 6.07 -7.66 -5.21
N PHE A 41 6.63 -8.47 -4.32
CA PHE A 41 6.49 -9.93 -4.31
C PHE A 41 5.09 -10.42 -3.91
N ILE A 42 4.33 -9.63 -3.13
CA ILE A 42 2.95 -10.01 -2.74
C ILE A 42 1.94 -9.79 -3.86
N GLY A 43 2.36 -9.19 -4.98
CA GLY A 43 1.54 -8.94 -6.16
C GLY A 43 0.72 -7.65 -6.08
N VAL A 44 0.46 -7.07 -7.25
CA VAL A 44 -0.16 -5.75 -7.40
C VAL A 44 -1.57 -5.67 -6.83
N GLU A 45 -2.38 -6.73 -6.91
CA GLU A 45 -3.74 -6.74 -6.35
C GLU A 45 -3.75 -6.58 -4.83
N ASN A 46 -2.79 -7.22 -4.15
CA ASN A 46 -2.69 -7.17 -2.70
C ASN A 46 -2.16 -5.80 -2.25
N LEU A 47 -1.22 -5.21 -2.99
CA LEU A 47 -0.75 -3.85 -2.75
C LEU A 47 -1.86 -2.82 -2.94
N LEU A 48 -2.62 -2.92 -4.03
CA LEU A 48 -3.78 -2.07 -4.30
C LEU A 48 -4.81 -2.17 -3.18
N LYS A 49 -5.05 -3.39 -2.67
CA LYS A 49 -5.95 -3.61 -1.54
C LYS A 49 -5.50 -2.86 -0.29
N ILE A 50 -4.22 -2.93 0.05
CA ILE A 50 -3.62 -2.24 1.20
C ILE A 50 -3.70 -0.72 1.02
N LEU A 51 -3.31 -0.21 -0.15
CA LEU A 51 -3.33 1.22 -0.45
C LEU A 51 -4.74 1.81 -0.41
N ASN A 52 -5.69 1.15 -1.07
CA ASN A 52 -7.09 1.55 -1.03
C ASN A 52 -7.64 1.55 0.40
N ARG A 53 -7.18 0.63 1.26
CA ARG A 53 -7.58 0.60 2.66
C ARG A 53 -7.07 1.82 3.43
N ILE A 54 -5.83 2.26 3.17
CA ILE A 54 -5.27 3.50 3.75
C ILE A 54 -6.07 4.71 3.26
N PHE A 55 -6.41 4.76 1.98
CA PHE A 55 -7.14 5.87 1.37
C PHE A 55 -8.58 6.05 1.88
N LEU A 56 -9.15 5.07 2.59
CA LEU A 56 -10.41 5.25 3.31
C LEU A 56 -10.28 6.16 4.53
N TYR A 57 -9.07 6.33 5.07
CA TYR A 57 -8.80 7.13 6.26
C TYR A 57 -8.02 8.41 5.96
N VAL A 58 -7.04 8.34 5.06
CA VAL A 58 -6.25 9.49 4.61
C VAL A 58 -6.48 9.66 3.11
N PRO A 59 -7.23 10.69 2.66
CA PRO A 59 -7.45 10.95 1.24
C PRO A 59 -6.13 11.00 0.46
N PHE A 60 -6.16 10.48 -0.77
CA PHE A 60 -4.97 10.43 -1.63
C PHE A 60 -4.33 11.82 -1.81
N GLU A 61 -5.16 12.86 -1.89
CA GLU A 61 -4.77 14.26 -2.08
C GLU A 61 -3.97 14.85 -0.90
N ASN A 62 -3.97 14.18 0.26
CA ASN A 62 -3.18 14.58 1.41
C ASN A 62 -1.71 14.14 1.32
N PHE A 63 -1.41 13.15 0.46
CA PHE A 63 -0.07 12.64 0.28
C PHE A 63 0.70 13.49 -0.73
N GLU A 64 1.86 13.98 -0.32
CA GLU A 64 2.87 14.62 -1.16
C GLU A 64 3.76 13.57 -1.84
N GLU A 65 3.95 12.40 -1.21
CA GLU A 65 4.80 11.32 -1.71
C GLU A 65 4.25 9.94 -1.31
N ILE A 66 4.17 9.03 -2.29
CA ILE A 66 3.91 7.61 -2.05
C ILE A 66 4.99 6.79 -2.74
N THR A 67 5.73 6.01 -1.96
CA THR A 67 6.88 5.22 -2.45
C THR A 67 6.77 3.75 -2.03
N ILE A 68 7.26 2.86 -2.89
CA ILE A 68 7.28 1.42 -2.66
C ILE A 68 8.64 0.83 -2.99
N GLU A 69 9.11 -0.10 -2.16
CA GLU A 69 10.26 -0.94 -2.47
C GLU A 69 9.87 -2.05 -3.45
N ALA A 70 10.62 -2.18 -4.54
CA ALA A 70 10.40 -3.20 -5.55
C ALA A 70 11.73 -3.74 -6.08
N ASN A 71 11.83 -5.06 -6.22
CA ASN A 71 13.01 -5.68 -6.81
C ASN A 71 12.89 -5.73 -8.34
N PRO A 72 14.00 -5.55 -9.09
CA PRO A 72 13.97 -5.58 -10.55
C PRO A 72 13.36 -6.86 -11.16
N GLU A 73 13.53 -8.02 -10.51
CA GLU A 73 12.99 -9.31 -10.97
C GLU A 73 11.46 -9.43 -10.85
N ASP A 74 10.82 -8.65 -9.98
CA ASP A 74 9.38 -8.71 -9.70
C ASP A 74 8.60 -7.62 -10.45
N VAL A 75 9.30 -6.68 -11.06
CA VAL A 75 8.70 -5.52 -11.72
C VAL A 75 8.37 -5.85 -13.17
N SER A 76 7.08 -5.80 -13.50
CA SER A 76 6.59 -5.84 -14.87
C SER A 76 6.03 -4.49 -15.30
N LEU A 77 5.88 -4.26 -16.62
CA LEU A 77 5.26 -3.04 -17.13
C LEU A 77 3.81 -2.87 -16.61
N ASP A 78 3.07 -3.98 -16.44
CA ASP A 78 1.73 -3.96 -15.87
C ASP A 78 1.75 -3.51 -14.40
N PHE A 79 2.65 -4.08 -13.61
CA PHE A 79 2.85 -3.68 -12.21
C PHE A 79 3.10 -2.17 -12.09
N VAL A 80 4.06 -1.64 -12.86
CA VAL A 80 4.41 -0.21 -12.83
C VAL A 80 3.23 0.68 -13.22
N ARG A 81 2.47 0.30 -14.25
CA ARG A 81 1.29 1.07 -14.68
C ARG A 81 0.25 1.16 -13.57
N ARG A 82 -0.04 0.02 -12.94
CA ARG A 82 -1.09 -0.10 -11.92
C ARG A 82 -0.73 0.60 -10.61
N ILE A 83 0.52 0.54 -10.16
CA ILE A 83 0.96 1.31 -8.98
C ILE A 83 1.03 2.82 -9.27
N ARG A 84 1.30 3.20 -10.53
CA ARG A 84 1.30 4.62 -10.92
C ARG A 84 -0.12 5.20 -10.94
N GLU A 85 -1.13 4.41 -11.31
CA GLU A 85 -2.54 4.82 -11.29
C GLU A 85 -3.05 5.20 -9.88
N ILE A 86 -2.41 4.68 -8.84
CA ILE A 86 -2.72 4.95 -7.43
C ILE A 86 -1.73 5.93 -6.78
N GLY A 87 -0.93 6.61 -7.60
CA GLY A 87 -0.07 7.72 -7.21
C GLY A 87 1.26 7.34 -6.58
N VAL A 88 1.71 6.10 -6.71
CA VAL A 88 3.11 5.75 -6.44
C VAL A 88 3.99 6.49 -7.46
N SER A 89 4.97 7.26 -6.96
CA SER A 89 5.81 8.16 -7.75
C SER A 89 7.29 7.80 -7.71
#